data_AF-A0A3D8I2C1-F1
#
_entry.id   AF-A0A3D8I2C1-F1
#
_cell.length_a   1.000
_cell.length_b   1.000
_cell.length_c   1.000
_cell.angle_alpha   90.00
_cell.angle_beta   90.00
_cell.angle_gamma   90.00
#
_symmetry.space_group_name_H-M   'P 1'
#
loop_
_entity.id
_entity.type
_entity.pdbx_description
1 polymer ?
#
loop_
_entity_poly.entity_id
_entity_poly.type
_entity_poly.pdbx_seq_one_letter_code
_entity_poly.pdbx_strand_id
1 'polypeptide(L)'
;MKDIKLIKAFLLRHNHTESEIEHLEKEELIKLYEEDVRKDTLNYLHYTNKDSYVITSPFDEVDISEFKAKVRENLTNTLLLIETIKESFDNFSYAEIADILTLSVQDISAHKLQRILRIAYREFQETLLDRIAKQLKDLPVEEYKVMMSHYEKIRNDTERLQNTIAELSNEKKREQILKMAHLKLHIIKDFMPTDIFNDSYKEYLNNTPEKLKLVSEILSLTGIYSKSQLKNMPQEELEAMKEKIIEDKKQDEKDQKIYKQYTQMLDESMYGVDDKEFSDVCTKIITNLNERQILMITEYLDAKNPIFLNRFHSLYRDFRKNAKR
;
A
#
# COMPACT_ATOMS: atom_id res chain seq x y z
N MET A 1 24.85 -40.60 -41.92
CA MET A 1 23.96 -41.61 -42.55
C MET A 1 23.00 -42.30 -41.55
N LYS A 2 23.11 -42.07 -40.23
CA LYS A 2 22.26 -42.70 -39.20
C LYS A 2 20.95 -41.94 -38.88
N ASP A 3 20.83 -40.65 -39.20
CA ASP A 3 19.65 -39.85 -38.81
C ASP A 3 18.42 -40.00 -39.73
N ILE A 4 18.61 -40.13 -41.04
CA ILE A 4 17.49 -40.21 -42.00
C ILE A 4 16.65 -41.47 -41.78
N LYS A 5 17.27 -42.59 -41.38
CA LYS A 5 16.55 -43.84 -41.10
C LYS A 5 15.60 -43.71 -39.91
N LEU A 6 16.00 -42.93 -38.89
CA LEU A 6 15.16 -42.67 -37.72
C LEU A 6 14.02 -41.70 -38.07
N ILE A 7 14.30 -40.68 -38.89
CA ILE A 7 13.29 -39.74 -39.40
C ILE A 7 12.23 -40.46 -40.23
N LYS A 8 12.63 -41.32 -41.17
CA LYS A 8 11.69 -42.11 -41.98
C LYS A 8 10.84 -43.06 -41.13
N ALA A 9 11.45 -43.72 -40.14
CA ALA A 9 10.75 -44.60 -39.22
C ALA A 9 9.77 -43.85 -38.30
N PHE A 10 10.04 -42.59 -37.97
CA PHE A 10 9.12 -41.72 -37.24
C PHE A 10 7.93 -41.33 -38.13
N LEU A 11 8.16 -40.85 -39.35
CA LEU A 11 7.09 -40.45 -40.28
C LEU A 11 6.14 -41.61 -40.62
N LEU A 12 6.65 -42.83 -40.81
CA LEU A 12 5.82 -44.03 -40.99
C LEU A 12 4.89 -44.34 -39.80
N ARG A 13 5.30 -43.98 -38.59
CA ARG A 13 4.48 -44.15 -37.37
C ARG A 13 3.43 -43.04 -37.23
N HIS A 14 3.64 -41.90 -37.89
CA HIS A 14 2.75 -40.74 -37.91
C HIS A 14 1.87 -40.67 -39.18
N ASN A 15 1.45 -41.84 -39.68
CA ASN A 15 0.49 -42.03 -40.78
C ASN A 15 0.94 -41.56 -42.18
N HIS A 16 2.22 -41.29 -42.40
CA HIS A 16 2.74 -41.07 -43.76
C HIS A 16 2.99 -42.40 -44.47
N THR A 17 2.67 -42.49 -45.76
CA THR A 17 2.84 -43.73 -46.52
C THR A 17 4.28 -43.92 -47.00
N GLU A 18 4.69 -45.18 -47.15
CA GLU A 18 6.05 -45.53 -47.57
C GLU A 18 6.38 -44.96 -48.97
N SER A 19 5.38 -44.82 -49.85
CA SER A 19 5.54 -44.17 -51.15
C SER A 19 5.80 -42.67 -51.06
N GLU A 20 5.22 -41.96 -50.08
CA GLU A 20 5.44 -40.52 -49.90
C GLU A 20 6.85 -40.25 -49.36
N ILE A 21 7.35 -41.10 -48.47
CA ILE A 21 8.65 -40.94 -47.79
C ILE A 21 9.85 -41.32 -48.68
N GLU A 22 9.65 -42.20 -49.67
CA GLU A 22 10.71 -42.62 -50.59
C GLU A 22 11.02 -41.61 -51.70
N HIS A 23 10.04 -40.79 -52.09
CA HIS A 23 10.20 -39.79 -53.16
C HIS A 23 10.72 -38.43 -52.67
N LEU A 24 10.75 -38.20 -51.35
CA LEU A 24 11.15 -36.93 -50.76
C LEU A 24 12.68 -36.82 -50.60
N GLU A 25 13.21 -35.65 -50.95
CA GLU A 25 14.61 -35.34 -50.71
C GLU A 25 14.89 -35.17 -49.21
N LYS A 26 16.17 -35.25 -48.83
CA LYS A 26 16.59 -35.25 -47.41
C LYS A 26 16.11 -34.02 -46.64
N GLU A 27 16.12 -32.85 -47.26
CA GLU A 27 15.68 -31.60 -46.64
C GLU A 27 14.17 -31.54 -46.44
N GLU A 28 13.41 -32.13 -47.37
CA GLU A 28 11.95 -32.21 -47.29
C GLU A 28 11.50 -33.20 -46.20
N LEU A 29 12.22 -34.32 -46.06
CA LEU A 29 12.01 -35.27 -44.96
C LEU A 29 12.25 -34.65 -43.58
N ILE A 30 13.22 -33.74 -43.46
CA ILE A 30 13.50 -33.04 -42.20
C ILE A 30 12.38 -32.04 -41.90
N LYS A 31 11.91 -31.28 -42.90
CA LYS A 31 10.78 -30.35 -42.73
C LYS A 31 9.51 -31.07 -42.31
N LEU A 32 9.17 -32.18 -42.98
CA LEU A 32 7.98 -32.97 -42.67
C LEU A 32 8.03 -33.52 -41.24
N TYR A 33 9.22 -33.97 -40.81
CA TYR A 33 9.46 -34.43 -39.45
C TYR A 33 9.33 -33.31 -38.42
N GLU A 34 9.87 -32.12 -38.69
CA GLU A 34 9.74 -30.96 -37.81
C GLU A 34 8.28 -30.50 -37.68
N GLU A 35 7.50 -30.55 -38.76
CA GLU A 35 6.07 -30.23 -38.75
C GLU A 35 5.26 -31.19 -37.88
N ASP A 36 5.46 -32.51 -38.03
CA ASP A 36 4.76 -33.52 -37.23
C ASP A 36 5.16 -33.46 -35.75
N VAL A 37 6.46 -33.34 -35.45
CA VAL A 37 6.94 -33.21 -34.07
C VAL A 37 6.37 -31.96 -33.42
N ARG A 38 6.30 -30.84 -34.15
CA ARG A 38 5.71 -29.60 -33.65
C ARG A 38 4.23 -29.77 -33.37
N LYS A 39 3.50 -30.39 -34.29
CA LYS A 39 2.06 -30.68 -34.15
C LYS A 39 1.76 -31.57 -32.94
N ASP A 40 2.56 -32.62 -32.74
CA ASP A 40 2.37 -33.53 -31.61
C ASP A 40 2.80 -32.93 -30.28
N THR A 41 3.85 -32.09 -30.27
CA THR A 41 4.23 -31.33 -29.09
C THR A 41 3.13 -30.34 -28.69
N LEU A 42 2.52 -29.65 -29.66
CA LEU A 42 1.36 -28.77 -29.45
C LEU A 42 0.15 -29.55 -28.91
N ASN A 43 -0.16 -30.70 -29.50
CA ASN A 43 -1.25 -31.56 -29.04
C ASN A 43 -0.99 -32.06 -27.62
N TYR A 44 0.22 -32.52 -27.32
CA TYR A 44 0.59 -32.99 -25.98
C TYR A 44 0.47 -31.89 -24.92
N LEU A 45 0.97 -30.69 -25.22
CA LEU A 45 0.84 -29.51 -24.36
C LEU A 45 -0.63 -29.16 -24.09
N HIS A 46 -1.48 -29.25 -25.11
CA HIS A 46 -2.93 -29.04 -25.01
C HIS A 46 -3.61 -30.05 -24.07
N TYR A 47 -3.17 -31.31 -24.06
CA TYR A 47 -3.72 -32.34 -23.17
C TYR A 47 -3.26 -32.21 -21.72
N THR A 48 -2.05 -31.70 -21.47
CA THR A 48 -1.47 -31.62 -20.11
C THR A 48 -1.87 -30.39 -19.30
N ASN A 49 -2.24 -29.27 -19.92
CA ASN A 49 -2.56 -28.01 -19.24
C ASN A 49 -4.02 -27.59 -19.43
N LYS A 50 -4.96 -28.30 -18.79
CA LYS A 50 -6.40 -28.01 -18.92
C LYS A 50 -6.91 -26.77 -18.17
N ASP A 51 -6.12 -26.15 -17.28
CA ASP A 51 -6.61 -25.07 -16.41
C ASP A 51 -5.82 -23.74 -16.46
N SER A 52 -4.84 -23.56 -17.35
CA SER A 52 -4.09 -22.27 -17.39
C SER A 52 -3.49 -21.88 -18.75
N TYR A 53 -4.07 -22.31 -19.85
CA TYR A 53 -3.68 -21.79 -21.16
C TYR A 53 -4.90 -21.20 -21.86
N VAL A 54 -5.04 -19.89 -21.77
CA VAL A 54 -5.76 -19.13 -22.78
C VAL A 54 -5.02 -19.40 -24.08
N ILE A 55 -5.72 -20.01 -25.02
CA ILE A 55 -5.30 -20.13 -26.41
C ILE A 55 -5.05 -18.70 -26.90
N THR A 56 -3.79 -18.27 -26.93
CA THR A 56 -3.33 -17.42 -28.02
C THR A 56 -3.36 -18.31 -29.26
N SER A 57 -4.52 -18.29 -29.91
CA SER A 57 -4.73 -18.67 -31.31
C SER A 57 -3.59 -18.04 -32.12
N PRO A 58 -3.11 -18.69 -33.19
CA PRO A 58 -1.76 -18.50 -33.72
C PRO A 58 -1.50 -17.01 -33.90
N PHE A 59 -0.51 -16.46 -33.18
CA PHE A 59 0.04 -15.18 -33.61
C PHE A 59 0.57 -15.44 -35.01
N ASP A 60 -0.05 -14.81 -35.99
CA ASP A 60 0.47 -14.81 -37.34
C ASP A 60 1.93 -14.35 -37.23
N GLU A 61 2.88 -15.08 -37.84
CA GLU A 61 4.27 -14.62 -37.96
C GLU A 61 4.32 -13.16 -38.48
N VAL A 62 3.26 -12.74 -39.18
CA VAL A 62 2.93 -11.39 -39.61
C VAL A 62 2.94 -10.37 -38.44
N ASP A 63 2.21 -10.58 -37.35
CA ASP A 63 2.09 -9.61 -36.24
C ASP A 63 3.42 -9.44 -35.49
N ILE A 64 4.15 -10.55 -35.29
CA ILE A 64 5.48 -10.53 -34.67
C ILE A 64 6.49 -9.86 -35.61
N SER A 65 6.39 -10.09 -36.92
CA SER A 65 7.26 -9.45 -37.92
C SER A 65 7.01 -7.94 -38.04
N GLU A 66 5.74 -7.52 -37.96
CA GLU A 66 5.34 -6.11 -37.99
C GLU A 66 5.84 -5.38 -36.73
N PHE A 67 5.67 -5.98 -35.56
CA PHE A 67 6.21 -5.42 -34.32
C PHE A 67 7.74 -5.30 -34.37
N LYS A 68 8.45 -6.35 -34.84
CA LYS A 68 9.90 -6.31 -35.04
C LYS A 68 10.33 -5.19 -35.99
N ALA A 69 9.58 -4.96 -37.08
CA ALA A 69 9.86 -3.88 -38.02
C ALA A 69 9.67 -2.50 -37.36
N LYS A 70 8.55 -2.27 -36.68
CA LYS A 70 8.26 -1.01 -35.95
C LYS A 70 9.29 -0.71 -34.86
N VAL A 71 9.76 -1.74 -34.15
CA VAL A 71 10.84 -1.60 -33.16
C VAL A 71 12.15 -1.16 -33.82
N ARG A 72 12.51 -1.76 -34.96
CA ARG A 72 13.74 -1.42 -35.70
C ARG A 72 13.72 0.00 -36.28
N GLU A 73 12.56 0.43 -36.77
CA GLU A 73 12.38 1.79 -37.30
C GLU A 73 12.50 2.87 -36.22
N ASN A 74 12.06 2.56 -34.99
CA ASN A 74 12.00 3.52 -33.88
C ASN A 74 13.17 3.44 -32.88
N LEU A 75 14.26 2.71 -33.19
CA LEU A 75 15.40 2.53 -32.27
C LEU A 75 16.09 3.83 -31.85
N THR A 76 16.06 4.84 -32.72
CA THR A 76 16.68 6.15 -32.47
C THR A 76 15.79 7.08 -31.64
N ASN A 77 14.47 6.87 -31.64
CA ASN A 77 13.51 7.68 -30.90
C ASN A 77 12.89 6.90 -29.73
N THR A 78 13.42 7.15 -28.53
CA THR A 78 13.00 6.44 -27.32
C THR A 78 11.53 6.64 -26.97
N LEU A 79 10.92 7.79 -27.29
CA LEU A 79 9.51 8.04 -26.99
C LEU A 79 8.59 7.22 -27.90
N LEU A 80 8.83 7.22 -29.21
CA LEU A 80 8.06 6.41 -30.17
C LEU A 80 8.24 4.91 -29.91
N LEU A 81 9.42 4.49 -29.45
CA LEU A 81 9.67 3.11 -29.05
C LEU A 81 8.83 2.72 -27.83
N ILE A 82 8.67 3.60 -26.83
CA ILE A 82 7.80 3.38 -25.68
C ILE A 82 6.34 3.21 -26.12
N GLU A 83 5.85 4.07 -27.01
CA GLU A 83 4.48 3.99 -27.54
C GLU A 83 4.25 2.69 -28.32
N THR A 84 5.19 2.32 -29.20
CA THR A 84 5.12 1.07 -29.98
C THR A 84 5.09 -0.16 -29.07
N ILE A 85 5.93 -0.18 -28.03
CA ILE A 85 5.95 -1.25 -27.03
C ILE A 85 4.64 -1.28 -26.25
N LYS A 86 4.10 -0.11 -25.90
CA LYS A 86 2.86 0.01 -25.13
C LYS A 86 1.67 -0.57 -25.89
N GLU A 87 1.51 -0.23 -27.17
CA GLU A 87 0.44 -0.77 -28.04
C GLU A 87 0.56 -2.30 -28.20
N SER A 88 1.77 -2.82 -28.14
CA SER A 88 2.02 -4.25 -28.29
C SER A 88 1.56 -5.07 -27.08
N PHE A 89 1.36 -4.46 -25.90
CA PHE A 89 0.82 -5.17 -24.73
C PHE A 89 -0.65 -5.56 -24.87
N ASP A 90 -1.39 -5.02 -25.84
CA ASP A 90 -2.74 -5.49 -26.14
C ASP A 90 -2.74 -6.91 -26.74
N ASN A 91 -1.63 -7.29 -27.39
CA ASN A 91 -1.48 -8.57 -28.07
C ASN A 91 -0.46 -9.48 -27.39
N PHE A 92 0.60 -8.95 -26.78
CA PHE A 92 1.71 -9.76 -26.25
C PHE A 92 1.93 -9.54 -24.76
N SER A 93 2.35 -10.59 -24.06
CA SER A 93 2.76 -10.53 -22.67
C SER A 93 4.09 -9.80 -22.50
N TYR A 94 4.38 -9.39 -21.26
CA TYR A 94 5.65 -8.76 -20.90
C TYR A 94 6.88 -9.61 -21.26
N ALA A 95 6.79 -10.93 -21.06
CA ALA A 95 7.88 -11.84 -21.37
C ALA A 95 8.12 -11.94 -22.89
N GLU A 96 7.05 -12.08 -23.66
CA GLU A 96 7.13 -12.16 -25.13
C GLU A 96 7.72 -10.89 -25.74
N ILE A 97 7.30 -9.72 -25.26
CA ILE A 97 7.86 -8.44 -25.73
C ILE A 97 9.33 -8.32 -25.33
N ALA A 98 9.72 -8.75 -24.13
CA ALA A 98 11.12 -8.73 -23.71
C ALA A 98 12.00 -9.60 -24.61
N ASP A 99 11.51 -10.79 -24.96
CA ASP A 99 12.20 -11.73 -25.85
C ASP A 99 12.31 -11.15 -27.26
N ILE A 100 11.21 -10.60 -27.80
CA ILE A 100 11.21 -9.96 -29.13
C ILE A 100 12.17 -8.77 -29.17
N LEU A 101 12.20 -7.91 -28.15
CA LEU A 101 13.11 -6.77 -28.08
C LEU A 101 14.58 -7.21 -28.03
N THR A 102 14.87 -8.29 -27.29
CA THR A 102 16.23 -8.84 -27.18
C THR A 102 16.70 -9.47 -28.50
N LEU A 103 15.79 -10.12 -29.24
CA LEU A 103 16.10 -10.74 -30.53
C LEU A 103 16.16 -9.73 -31.70
N SER A 104 15.42 -8.63 -31.61
CA SER A 104 15.29 -7.66 -32.70
C SER A 104 16.32 -6.54 -32.68
N VAL A 105 16.97 -6.28 -31.55
CA VAL A 105 17.86 -5.13 -31.33
C VAL A 105 19.25 -5.58 -30.88
N GLN A 106 20.25 -5.39 -31.73
CA GLN A 106 21.65 -5.72 -31.42
C GLN A 106 22.48 -4.50 -30.98
N ASP A 107 22.05 -3.29 -31.37
CA ASP A 107 22.86 -2.06 -31.22
C ASP A 107 22.56 -1.25 -29.94
N ILE A 108 21.59 -1.68 -29.13
CA ILE A 108 21.22 -1.01 -27.87
C ILE A 108 21.57 -1.91 -26.70
N SER A 109 22.13 -1.33 -25.62
CA SER A 109 22.43 -2.09 -24.41
C SER A 109 21.16 -2.71 -23.82
N ALA A 110 21.24 -3.98 -23.42
CA ALA A 110 20.13 -4.72 -22.82
C ALA A 110 19.53 -4.00 -21.61
N HIS A 111 20.36 -3.33 -20.80
CA HIS A 111 19.90 -2.53 -19.66
C HIS A 111 19.03 -1.33 -20.08
N LYS A 112 19.33 -0.68 -21.20
CA LYS A 112 18.52 0.43 -21.71
C LYS A 112 17.17 -0.09 -22.22
N LEU A 113 17.15 -1.20 -22.95
CA LEU A 113 15.91 -1.84 -23.40
C LEU A 113 15.03 -2.31 -22.24
N GLN A 114 15.61 -2.92 -21.21
CA GLN A 114 14.86 -3.31 -20.00
C GLN A 114 14.24 -2.11 -19.28
N ARG A 115 14.95 -0.97 -19.21
CA ARG A 115 14.39 0.26 -18.61
C ARG A 115 13.23 0.79 -19.44
N ILE A 116 13.38 0.85 -20.76
CA ILE A 116 12.33 1.28 -21.69
C ILE A 116 11.09 0.38 -21.55
N LEU A 117 11.29 -0.93 -21.57
CA LEU A 117 10.22 -1.91 -21.40
C LEU A 117 9.49 -1.74 -20.05
N ARG A 118 10.23 -1.54 -18.95
CA ARG A 118 9.61 -1.29 -17.63
C ARG A 118 8.80 0.00 -17.60
N ILE A 119 9.27 1.05 -18.25
CA ILE A 119 8.54 2.33 -18.34
C ILE A 119 7.26 2.13 -19.15
N ALA A 120 7.36 1.55 -20.35
CA ALA A 120 6.20 1.26 -21.20
C ALA A 120 5.17 0.38 -20.49
N TYR A 121 5.62 -0.65 -19.77
CA TYR A 121 4.73 -1.52 -19.00
C TYR A 121 4.03 -0.78 -17.85
N ARG A 122 4.75 0.12 -17.15
CA ARG A 122 4.14 0.98 -16.12
C ARG A 122 3.09 1.92 -16.72
N GLU A 123 3.39 2.58 -17.83
CA GLU A 123 2.43 3.46 -18.50
C GLU A 123 1.19 2.71 -19.00
N PHE A 124 1.39 1.50 -19.51
CA PHE A 124 0.29 0.61 -19.88
C PHE A 124 -0.59 0.26 -18.68
N GLN A 125 0.01 -0.14 -17.56
CA GLN A 125 -0.72 -0.42 -16.31
C GLN A 125 -1.53 0.78 -15.83
N GLU A 126 -0.94 1.99 -15.81
CA GLU A 126 -1.67 3.21 -15.44
C GLU A 126 -2.82 3.50 -16.41
N THR A 127 -2.62 3.28 -17.72
CA THR A 127 -3.67 3.45 -18.72
C THR A 127 -4.86 2.52 -18.46
N LEU A 128 -4.60 1.26 -18.08
CA LEU A 128 -5.65 0.30 -17.72
C LEU A 128 -6.40 0.75 -16.46
N LEU A 129 -5.68 1.16 -15.41
CA LEU A 129 -6.28 1.65 -14.16
C LEU A 129 -7.11 2.92 -14.40
N ASP A 130 -6.64 3.85 -15.24
CA ASP A 130 -7.38 5.05 -15.62
C ASP A 130 -8.67 4.74 -16.37
N ARG A 131 -8.66 3.73 -17.25
CA ARG A 131 -9.87 3.27 -17.95
C ARG A 131 -10.89 2.71 -16.97
N ILE A 132 -10.46 1.87 -16.03
CA ILE A 132 -11.33 1.33 -14.97
C ILE A 132 -11.88 2.49 -14.12
N ALA A 133 -11.03 3.41 -13.68
CA ALA A 133 -11.43 4.58 -12.88
C ALA A 133 -12.53 5.40 -13.58
N LYS A 134 -12.38 5.66 -14.89
CA LYS A 134 -13.40 6.37 -15.69
C LYS A 134 -14.73 5.64 -15.76
N GLN A 135 -14.72 4.32 -15.86
CA GLN A 135 -15.93 3.49 -15.90
C GLN A 135 -16.63 3.39 -14.54
N LEU A 136 -15.87 3.52 -13.45
CA LEU A 136 -16.37 3.42 -12.08
C LEU A 136 -16.66 4.78 -11.41
N LYS A 137 -16.49 5.90 -12.12
CA LYS A 137 -16.60 7.27 -11.59
C LYS A 137 -17.92 7.58 -10.87
N ASP A 138 -19.01 6.89 -11.25
CA ASP A 138 -20.35 7.13 -10.74
C ASP A 138 -20.65 6.30 -9.46
N LEU A 139 -19.69 5.47 -9.00
CA LEU A 139 -19.81 4.77 -7.72
C LEU A 139 -19.81 5.74 -6.54
N PRO A 140 -20.44 5.35 -5.41
CA PRO A 140 -20.22 6.01 -4.14
C PRO A 140 -18.73 6.11 -3.81
N VAL A 141 -18.30 7.22 -3.22
CA VAL A 141 -16.87 7.52 -3.02
C VAL A 141 -16.18 6.44 -2.18
N GLU A 142 -16.88 5.87 -1.21
CA GLU A 142 -16.38 4.80 -0.34
C GLU A 142 -16.10 3.52 -1.13
N GLU A 143 -17.07 3.07 -1.92
CA GLU A 143 -16.95 1.88 -2.78
C GLU A 143 -15.93 2.11 -3.90
N TYR A 144 -15.92 3.30 -4.51
CA TYR A 144 -14.94 3.68 -5.51
C TYR A 144 -13.52 3.53 -4.98
N LYS A 145 -13.22 4.06 -3.79
CA LYS A 145 -11.88 3.97 -3.19
C LYS A 145 -11.49 2.54 -2.85
N VAL A 146 -12.41 1.73 -2.32
CA VAL A 146 -12.16 0.32 -2.02
C VAL A 146 -11.89 -0.48 -3.29
N MET A 147 -12.71 -0.29 -4.34
CA MET A 147 -12.52 -0.98 -5.62
C MET A 147 -11.23 -0.54 -6.33
N MET A 148 -10.92 0.75 -6.37
CA MET A 148 -9.66 1.22 -6.97
C MET A 148 -8.44 0.72 -6.21
N SER A 149 -8.47 0.69 -4.87
CA SER A 149 -7.40 0.09 -4.06
C SER A 149 -7.20 -1.39 -4.37
N HIS A 150 -8.29 -2.13 -4.62
CA HIS A 150 -8.20 -3.52 -5.07
C HIS A 150 -7.47 -3.64 -6.41
N TYR A 151 -7.88 -2.86 -7.43
CA TYR A 151 -7.23 -2.88 -8.75
C TYR A 151 -5.77 -2.42 -8.71
N GLU A 152 -5.42 -1.45 -7.86
CA GLU A 152 -4.04 -1.05 -7.63
C GLU A 152 -3.17 -2.18 -7.06
N LYS A 153 -3.72 -3.03 -6.18
CA LYS A 153 -3.00 -4.19 -5.62
C LYS A 153 -2.76 -5.28 -6.67
N ILE A 154 -3.70 -5.46 -7.60
CA ILE A 154 -3.57 -6.42 -8.70
C ILE A 154 -3.02 -5.79 -9.99
N ARG A 155 -2.33 -4.65 -9.90
CA ARG A 155 -1.80 -3.89 -11.06
C ARG A 155 -0.97 -4.73 -12.04
N ASN A 156 -0.25 -5.73 -11.53
CA ASN A 156 0.62 -6.58 -12.34
C ASN A 156 -0.15 -7.62 -13.17
N ASP A 157 -1.42 -7.86 -12.85
CA ASP A 157 -2.30 -8.80 -13.54
C ASP A 157 -3.07 -8.06 -14.65
N THR A 158 -2.36 -7.73 -15.73
CA THR A 158 -2.91 -6.89 -16.83
C THR A 158 -4.05 -7.58 -17.58
N GLU A 159 -4.02 -8.91 -17.68
CA GLU A 159 -5.09 -9.70 -18.28
C GLU A 159 -6.40 -9.52 -17.51
N ARG A 160 -6.34 -9.64 -16.17
CA ARG A 160 -7.51 -9.41 -15.32
C ARG A 160 -8.02 -7.97 -15.41
N LEU A 161 -7.13 -6.98 -15.50
CA LEU A 161 -7.53 -5.59 -15.69
C LEU A 161 -8.22 -5.37 -17.05
N GLN A 162 -7.69 -5.93 -18.14
CA GLN A 162 -8.31 -5.88 -19.46
C GLN A 162 -9.68 -6.56 -19.49
N ASN A 163 -9.80 -7.74 -18.89
CA ASN A 163 -11.07 -8.45 -18.73
C ASN A 163 -12.09 -7.59 -17.96
N THR A 164 -11.66 -6.96 -16.87
CA THR A 164 -12.50 -6.04 -16.09
C THR A 164 -13.00 -4.87 -16.94
N ILE A 165 -12.13 -4.24 -17.73
CA ILE A 165 -12.50 -3.14 -18.64
C ILE A 165 -13.53 -3.61 -19.66
N ALA A 166 -13.37 -4.82 -20.22
CA ALA A 166 -14.33 -5.39 -21.17
C ALA A 166 -15.70 -5.62 -20.50
N GLU A 167 -15.73 -6.13 -19.27
CA GLU A 167 -16.97 -6.31 -18.52
C GLU A 167 -17.67 -4.99 -18.19
N LEU A 168 -16.91 -4.00 -17.74
CA LEU A 168 -17.41 -2.67 -17.38
C LEU A 168 -17.81 -1.81 -18.60
N SER A 169 -17.35 -2.18 -19.79
CA SER A 169 -17.79 -1.57 -21.05
C SER A 169 -19.24 -1.96 -21.39
N ASN A 170 -19.75 -3.06 -20.85
CA ASN A 170 -21.16 -3.43 -20.99
C ASN A 170 -22.02 -2.59 -20.04
N GLU A 171 -22.87 -1.72 -20.62
CA GLU A 171 -23.71 -0.80 -19.86
C GLU A 171 -24.62 -1.49 -18.83
N LYS A 172 -25.20 -2.66 -19.17
CA LYS A 172 -26.07 -3.41 -18.26
C LYS A 172 -25.30 -3.94 -17.05
N LYS A 173 -24.12 -4.51 -17.29
CA LYS A 173 -23.24 -4.99 -16.20
C LYS A 173 -22.79 -3.83 -15.33
N ARG A 174 -22.38 -2.71 -15.95
CA ARG A 174 -21.97 -1.50 -15.22
C ARG A 174 -23.09 -0.97 -14.34
N GLU A 175 -24.32 -0.84 -14.86
CA GLU A 175 -25.47 -0.39 -14.08
C GLU A 175 -25.81 -1.35 -12.92
N GLN A 176 -25.70 -2.66 -13.15
CA GLN A 176 -25.88 -3.66 -12.10
C GLN A 176 -24.84 -3.49 -10.98
N ILE A 177 -23.57 -3.30 -11.33
CA ILE A 177 -22.48 -3.07 -10.37
C ILE A 177 -22.75 -1.79 -9.57
N LEU A 178 -23.15 -0.70 -10.22
CA LEU A 178 -23.52 0.55 -9.56
C LEU A 178 -24.65 0.33 -8.54
N LYS A 179 -25.73 -0.34 -8.94
CA LYS A 179 -26.86 -0.64 -8.04
C LYS A 179 -26.43 -1.51 -6.85
N MET A 180 -25.62 -2.53 -7.10
CA MET A 180 -25.09 -3.41 -6.05
C MET A 180 -24.20 -2.65 -5.07
N ALA A 181 -23.35 -1.74 -5.56
CA ALA A 181 -22.48 -0.92 -4.73
C ALA A 181 -23.28 0.04 -3.83
N HIS A 182 -24.31 0.71 -4.38
CA HIS A 182 -25.21 1.54 -3.59
C HIS A 182 -25.95 0.74 -2.51
N LEU A 183 -26.48 -0.44 -2.86
CA LEU A 183 -27.16 -1.31 -1.91
C LEU A 183 -26.21 -1.80 -0.83
N LYS A 184 -25.00 -2.23 -1.19
CA LYS A 184 -23.97 -2.66 -0.24
C LYS A 184 -23.63 -1.54 0.74
N LEU A 185 -23.38 -0.33 0.24
CA LEU A 185 -23.07 0.81 1.09
C LEU A 185 -24.22 1.12 2.06
N HIS A 186 -25.46 1.09 1.57
CA HIS A 186 -26.65 1.29 2.41
C HIS A 186 -26.75 0.23 3.52
N ILE A 187 -26.55 -1.05 3.17
CA ILE A 187 -26.56 -2.15 4.14
C ILE A 187 -25.47 -1.95 5.21
N ILE A 188 -24.25 -1.64 4.79
CA ILE A 188 -23.13 -1.52 5.74
C ILE A 188 -23.27 -0.27 6.61
N LYS A 189 -23.78 0.85 6.08
CA LYS A 189 -24.01 2.07 6.88
C LYS A 189 -25.13 1.91 7.89
N ASP A 190 -26.26 1.35 7.47
CA ASP A 190 -27.50 1.47 8.25
C ASP A 190 -27.79 0.22 9.09
N PHE A 191 -27.17 -0.92 8.79
CA PHE A 191 -27.49 -2.20 9.42
C PHE A 191 -26.29 -2.94 10.03
N MET A 192 -25.05 -2.51 9.78
CA MET A 192 -23.87 -3.15 10.35
C MET A 192 -23.32 -2.37 11.55
N PRO A 193 -22.68 -3.05 12.52
CA PRO A 193 -21.92 -2.40 13.58
C PRO A 193 -20.85 -1.44 13.03
N THR A 194 -20.58 -0.36 13.77
CA THR A 194 -19.61 0.68 13.40
C THR A 194 -18.23 0.12 13.09
N ASP A 195 -17.78 -0.90 13.81
CA ASP A 195 -16.49 -1.56 13.58
C ASP A 195 -16.41 -2.19 12.18
N ILE A 196 -17.49 -2.85 11.74
CA ILE A 196 -17.55 -3.49 10.41
C ILE A 196 -17.55 -2.42 9.31
N PHE A 197 -18.26 -1.31 9.51
CA PHE A 197 -18.21 -0.17 8.59
C PHE A 197 -16.80 0.43 8.50
N ASN A 198 -16.16 0.66 9.65
CA ASN A 198 -14.81 1.21 9.75
C ASN A 198 -13.78 0.34 9.05
N ASP A 199 -13.84 -0.98 9.23
CA ASP A 199 -12.93 -1.92 8.57
C ASP A 199 -13.21 -2.04 7.08
N SER A 200 -14.48 -2.14 6.68
CA SER A 200 -14.88 -2.29 5.27
C SER A 200 -14.45 -1.11 4.41
N TYR A 201 -14.50 0.10 4.97
CA TYR A 201 -14.15 1.33 4.28
C TYR A 201 -12.89 1.99 4.83
N LYS A 202 -12.02 1.22 5.50
CA LYS A 202 -10.79 1.71 6.13
C LYS A 202 -9.93 2.54 5.17
N GLU A 203 -9.77 2.08 3.93
CA GLU A 203 -8.97 2.79 2.93
C GLU A 203 -9.55 4.17 2.58
N TYR A 204 -10.88 4.28 2.53
CA TYR A 204 -11.55 5.56 2.36
C TYR A 204 -11.43 6.44 3.62
N LEU A 205 -11.86 5.90 4.76
CA LEU A 205 -11.96 6.62 6.04
C LEU A 205 -10.59 7.13 6.52
N ASN A 206 -9.52 6.37 6.30
CA ASN A 206 -8.16 6.74 6.66
C ASN A 206 -7.63 7.95 5.86
N ASN A 207 -8.27 8.28 4.74
CA ASN A 207 -7.83 9.32 3.82
C ASN A 207 -8.82 10.49 3.73
N THR A 208 -9.83 10.54 4.60
CA THR A 208 -10.75 11.70 4.63
C THR A 208 -10.02 12.96 5.10
N PRO A 209 -10.34 14.14 4.55
CA PRO A 209 -9.71 15.40 4.96
C PRO A 209 -9.85 15.68 6.45
N GLU A 210 -11.01 15.35 7.03
CA GLU A 210 -11.33 15.51 8.44
C GLU A 210 -10.39 14.69 9.32
N LYS A 211 -10.26 13.40 9.03
CA LYS A 211 -9.36 12.52 9.79
C LYS A 211 -7.89 12.91 9.62
N LEU A 212 -7.47 13.27 8.41
CA LEU A 212 -6.09 13.73 8.17
C LEU A 212 -5.77 15.02 8.95
N LYS A 213 -6.73 15.94 9.06
CA LYS A 213 -6.61 17.14 9.88
C LYS A 213 -6.50 16.78 11.36
N LEU A 214 -7.35 15.89 11.86
CA LEU A 214 -7.31 15.42 13.24
C LEU A 214 -5.97 14.76 13.59
N VAL A 215 -5.45 13.90 12.71
CA VAL A 215 -4.12 13.30 12.85
C VAL A 215 -3.04 14.38 12.94
N SER A 216 -3.10 15.41 12.08
CA SER A 216 -2.12 16.51 12.10
C SER A 216 -2.17 17.34 13.39
N GLU A 217 -3.37 17.53 13.96
CA GLU A 217 -3.57 18.23 15.22
C GLU A 217 -3.02 17.41 16.39
N ILE A 218 -3.23 16.09 16.43
CA ILE A 218 -2.68 15.23 17.49
C ILE A 218 -1.15 15.17 17.43
N LEU A 219 -0.59 15.10 16.22
CA LEU A 219 0.86 15.12 16.00
C LEU A 219 1.49 16.41 16.53
N SER A 220 0.88 17.57 16.27
CA SER A 220 1.38 18.86 16.76
C SER A 220 1.27 19.00 18.28
N LEU A 221 0.35 18.26 18.91
CA LEU A 221 0.17 18.31 20.36
C LEU A 221 1.17 17.46 21.14
N THR A 222 1.54 16.26 20.66
CA THR A 222 2.32 15.31 21.49
C THR A 222 3.64 14.88 20.88
N GLY A 223 3.80 14.82 19.55
CA GLY A 223 5.01 14.32 18.88
C GLY A 223 5.39 12.85 19.20
N ILE A 224 4.65 12.16 20.08
CA ILE A 224 4.94 10.80 20.56
C ILE A 224 4.49 9.74 19.55
N TYR A 225 3.39 10.01 18.84
CA TYR A 225 2.77 9.05 17.93
C TYR A 225 3.28 9.23 16.49
N SER A 226 3.39 8.14 15.74
CA SER A 226 3.67 8.23 14.30
C SER A 226 2.39 8.54 13.50
N LYS A 227 2.55 9.24 12.37
CA LYS A 227 1.44 9.54 11.44
C LYS A 227 0.71 8.28 10.99
N SER A 228 1.43 7.17 10.76
CA SER A 228 0.84 5.91 10.31
C SER A 228 -0.04 5.26 11.38
N GLN A 229 0.41 5.27 12.64
CA GLN A 229 -0.37 4.74 13.76
C GLN A 229 -1.68 5.51 13.93
N LEU A 230 -1.62 6.84 13.98
CA LEU A 230 -2.81 7.67 14.13
C LEU A 230 -3.77 7.54 12.94
N LYS A 231 -3.25 7.46 11.71
CA LYS A 231 -4.10 7.31 10.51
C LYS A 231 -4.94 6.03 10.54
N ASN A 232 -4.42 4.95 11.12
CA ASN A 232 -5.09 3.65 11.17
C ASN A 232 -6.09 3.49 12.32
N MET A 233 -6.09 4.40 13.28
CA MET A 233 -7.01 4.41 14.42
C MET A 233 -8.40 4.91 13.98
N PRO A 234 -9.51 4.37 14.52
CA PRO A 234 -10.84 4.92 14.31
C PRO A 234 -10.92 6.41 14.63
N GLN A 235 -11.78 7.15 13.92
CA GLN A 235 -11.88 8.60 14.11
C GLN A 235 -12.34 8.96 15.53
N GLU A 236 -13.31 8.23 16.08
CA GLU A 236 -13.83 8.42 17.45
C GLU A 236 -12.72 8.28 18.50
N GLU A 237 -11.83 7.29 18.34
CA GLU A 237 -10.68 7.10 19.23
C GLU A 237 -9.67 8.26 19.13
N LEU A 238 -9.46 8.80 17.93
CA LEU A 238 -8.59 9.96 17.72
C LEU A 238 -9.18 11.22 18.39
N GLU A 239 -10.49 11.41 18.31
CA GLU A 239 -11.18 12.54 18.94
C GLU A 239 -11.06 12.46 20.47
N ALA A 240 -11.34 11.29 21.05
CA ALA A 240 -11.15 11.04 22.49
C ALA A 240 -9.68 11.24 22.93
N MET A 241 -8.73 10.78 22.12
CA MET A 241 -7.30 10.98 22.38
C MET A 241 -6.93 12.46 22.39
N LYS A 242 -7.40 13.23 21.41
CA LYS A 242 -7.15 14.67 21.33
C LYS A 242 -7.71 15.40 22.54
N GLU A 243 -8.93 15.09 22.96
CA GLU A 243 -9.55 15.71 24.14
C GLU A 243 -8.73 15.43 25.40
N LYS A 244 -8.32 14.17 25.61
CA LYS A 244 -7.48 13.78 26.74
C LYS A 244 -6.14 14.53 26.75
N ILE A 245 -5.48 14.64 25.59
CA ILE A 245 -4.22 15.39 25.46
C ILE A 245 -4.41 16.87 25.83
N ILE A 246 -5.50 17.48 25.39
CA ILE A 246 -5.79 18.89 25.71
C ILE A 246 -6.07 19.06 27.21
N GLU A 247 -6.79 18.12 27.82
CA GLU A 247 -7.05 18.12 29.25
C GLU A 247 -5.77 17.97 30.05
N ASP A 248 -4.92 17.00 29.70
CA ASP A 248 -3.61 16.77 30.32
C ASP A 248 -2.73 18.02 30.22
N LYS A 249 -2.68 18.67 29.04
CA LYS A 249 -1.94 19.94 28.88
C LYS A 249 -2.48 21.07 29.76
N LYS A 250 -3.80 21.23 29.83
CA LYS A 250 -4.41 22.25 30.70
C LYS A 250 -4.12 21.98 32.16
N GLN A 251 -4.10 20.70 32.56
CA GLN A 251 -3.78 20.32 33.92
C GLN A 251 -2.30 20.56 34.22
N ASP A 252 -1.38 20.19 33.33
CA ASP A 252 0.05 20.45 33.47
C ASP A 252 0.35 21.96 33.51
N GLU A 253 -0.33 22.80 32.72
CA GLU A 253 -0.21 24.26 32.78
C GLU A 253 -0.66 24.84 34.13
N LYS A 254 -1.77 24.33 34.68
CA LYS A 254 -2.24 24.72 36.02
C LYS A 254 -1.25 24.28 37.08
N ASP A 255 -0.78 23.05 37.02
CA ASP A 255 0.18 22.48 37.96
C ASP A 255 1.51 23.25 37.90
N GLN A 256 1.96 23.65 36.71
CA GLN A 256 3.19 24.45 36.55
C GLN A 256 3.04 25.88 37.10
N LYS A 257 1.86 26.51 36.97
CA LYS A 257 1.58 27.83 37.59
C LYS A 257 1.59 27.72 39.11
N ILE A 258 0.91 26.72 39.64
CA ILE A 258 0.88 26.42 41.08
C ILE A 258 2.30 26.16 41.59
N TYR A 259 3.04 25.32 40.90
CA TYR A 259 4.44 25.01 41.22
C TYR A 259 5.29 26.29 41.27
N LYS A 260 5.26 27.12 40.22
CA LYS A 260 6.02 28.40 40.18
C LYS A 260 5.67 29.32 41.35
N GLN A 261 4.38 29.44 41.67
CA GLN A 261 3.91 30.26 42.78
C GLN A 261 4.49 29.77 44.11
N TYR A 262 4.40 28.48 44.40
CA TYR A 262 4.91 27.92 45.64
C TYR A 262 6.43 27.88 45.71
N THR A 263 7.14 27.64 44.61
CA THR A 263 8.61 27.74 44.59
C THR A 263 9.08 29.17 44.85
N GLN A 264 8.36 30.17 44.34
CA GLN A 264 8.69 31.58 44.62
C GLN A 264 8.46 31.91 46.10
N MET A 265 7.33 31.50 46.68
CA MET A 265 7.07 31.68 48.11
C MET A 265 8.10 30.96 48.98
N LEU A 266 8.53 29.76 48.57
CA LEU A 266 9.58 29.01 49.26
C LEU A 266 10.91 29.75 49.20
N ASP A 267 11.34 30.21 48.01
CA ASP A 267 12.59 30.99 47.86
C ASP A 267 12.55 32.25 48.73
N GLU A 268 11.47 33.02 48.68
CA GLU A 268 11.29 34.23 49.51
C GLU A 268 11.38 33.89 51.01
N SER A 269 10.76 32.80 51.45
CA SER A 269 10.77 32.37 52.85
C SER A 269 12.09 31.74 53.32
N MET A 270 12.91 31.18 52.42
CA MET A 270 14.23 30.62 52.75
C MET A 270 15.27 31.71 53.01
N TYR A 271 15.14 32.85 52.36
CA TYR A 271 16.01 34.02 52.54
C TYR A 271 15.37 35.10 53.42
N GLY A 272 14.18 34.83 53.96
CA GLY A 272 13.46 35.70 54.88
C GLY A 272 14.15 35.82 56.24
N VAL A 273 13.81 36.89 56.96
CA VAL A 273 14.41 37.20 58.28
C VAL A 273 13.70 36.42 59.41
N ASP A 274 12.49 35.90 59.16
CA ASP A 274 11.70 35.15 60.13
C ASP A 274 11.70 33.64 59.83
N ASP A 275 12.25 32.86 60.75
CA ASP A 275 12.29 31.41 60.70
C ASP A 275 10.89 30.74 60.62
N LYS A 276 9.81 31.44 60.99
CA LYS A 276 8.43 30.93 60.91
C LYS A 276 7.84 31.02 59.51
N GLU A 277 8.27 31.96 58.69
CA GLU A 277 7.71 32.16 57.33
C GLU A 277 7.84 30.90 56.48
N PHE A 278 8.98 30.22 56.55
CA PHE A 278 9.19 28.95 55.83
C PHE A 278 8.21 27.86 56.27
N SER A 279 7.91 27.78 57.57
CA SER A 279 7.00 26.75 58.11
C SER A 279 5.55 27.04 57.73
N ASP A 280 5.15 28.31 57.64
CA ASP A 280 3.83 28.74 57.19
C ASP A 280 3.62 28.49 55.69
N VAL A 281 4.66 28.68 54.87
CA VAL A 281 4.62 28.31 53.44
C VAL A 281 4.52 26.80 53.27
N CYS A 282 5.30 26.02 54.05
CA CYS A 282 5.24 24.56 54.03
C CYS A 282 3.86 24.03 54.43
N THR A 283 3.24 24.58 55.45
CA THR A 283 1.88 24.17 55.86
C THR A 283 0.84 24.49 54.79
N LYS A 284 0.90 25.68 54.15
CA LYS A 284 0.03 26.01 53.00
C LYS A 284 0.19 25.05 51.82
N ILE A 285 1.42 24.63 51.54
CA ILE A 285 1.74 23.64 50.50
C ILE A 285 1.09 22.29 50.83
N ILE A 286 1.28 21.81 52.06
CA ILE A 286 0.79 20.51 52.51
C ILE A 286 -0.75 20.45 52.54
N THR A 287 -1.42 21.57 52.84
CA THR A 287 -2.89 21.60 52.90
C THR A 287 -3.56 21.76 51.54
N ASN A 288 -2.91 22.44 50.58
CA ASN A 288 -3.57 22.88 49.35
C ASN A 288 -3.10 22.14 48.09
N LEU A 289 -2.00 21.38 48.15
CA LEU A 289 -1.45 20.66 47.00
C LEU A 289 -1.81 19.17 47.04
N ASN A 290 -1.94 18.58 45.84
CA ASN A 290 -2.09 17.13 45.68
C ASN A 290 -0.72 16.41 45.77
N GLU A 291 -0.73 15.08 45.89
CA GLU A 291 0.51 14.29 46.08
C GLU A 291 1.54 14.46 44.94
N ARG A 292 1.08 14.62 43.70
CA ARG A 292 1.96 14.86 42.53
C ARG A 292 2.66 16.21 42.63
N GLN A 293 1.91 17.26 42.98
CA GLN A 293 2.45 18.62 43.17
C GLN A 293 3.40 18.68 44.38
N ILE A 294 3.08 17.96 45.47
CA ILE A 294 3.97 17.84 46.64
C ILE A 294 5.29 17.16 46.25
N LEU A 295 5.24 16.11 45.41
CA LEU A 295 6.46 15.46 44.90
C LEU A 295 7.34 16.44 44.11
N MET A 296 6.76 17.24 43.22
CA MET A 296 7.51 18.27 42.47
C MET A 296 8.19 19.29 43.40
N ILE A 297 7.49 19.74 44.45
CA ILE A 297 8.07 20.65 45.46
C ILE A 297 9.18 19.95 46.26
N THR A 298 9.04 18.66 46.53
CA THR A 298 10.04 17.87 47.24
C THR A 298 11.33 17.78 46.42
N GLU A 299 11.23 17.48 45.12
CA GLU A 299 12.36 17.48 44.18
C GLU A 299 13.03 18.85 44.08
N TYR A 300 12.23 19.94 44.08
CA TYR A 300 12.74 21.30 44.11
C TYR A 300 13.57 21.60 45.37
N LEU A 301 13.04 21.24 46.54
CA LEU A 301 13.71 21.44 47.83
C LEU A 301 14.99 20.61 47.94
N ASP A 302 14.97 19.37 47.45
CA ASP A 302 16.14 18.49 47.40
C ASP A 302 17.27 19.10 46.53
N ALA A 303 16.92 19.64 45.37
CA ALA A 303 17.86 20.31 44.48
C ALA A 303 18.44 21.62 45.07
N LYS A 304 17.73 22.29 45.97
CA LYS A 304 18.16 23.55 46.59
C LYS A 304 19.01 23.33 47.85
N ASN A 305 18.46 22.64 48.86
CA ASN A 305 19.12 22.44 50.14
C ASN A 305 18.46 21.31 50.97
N PRO A 306 19.22 20.26 51.34
CA PRO A 306 18.72 19.14 52.14
C PRO A 306 18.17 19.50 53.52
N ILE A 307 18.60 20.61 54.13
CA ILE A 307 18.13 21.05 55.46
C ILE A 307 16.66 21.46 55.40
N PHE A 308 16.29 22.25 54.38
CA PHE A 308 14.90 22.69 54.19
C PHE A 308 13.99 21.52 53.77
N LEU A 309 14.52 20.57 53.00
CA LEU A 309 13.83 19.32 52.68
C LEU A 309 13.49 18.51 53.94
N ASN A 310 14.45 18.34 54.86
CA ASN A 310 14.21 17.62 56.11
C ASN A 310 13.15 18.31 56.99
N ARG A 311 13.16 19.65 57.03
CA ARG A 311 12.15 20.45 57.74
C ARG A 311 10.75 20.27 57.12
N PHE A 312 10.66 20.31 55.79
CA PHE A 312 9.42 20.04 55.05
C PHE A 312 8.89 18.62 55.30
N HIS A 313 9.75 17.60 55.24
CA HIS A 313 9.37 16.21 55.51
C HIS A 313 8.88 16.00 56.95
N SER A 314 9.47 16.68 57.94
CA SER A 314 8.98 16.62 59.32
C SER A 314 7.55 17.16 59.41
N LEU A 315 7.29 18.34 58.85
CA LEU A 315 5.97 18.96 58.83
C LEU A 315 4.95 18.09 58.07
N TYR A 316 5.34 17.53 56.93
CA TYR A 316 4.47 16.66 56.13
C TYR A 316 4.12 15.36 56.86
N ARG A 317 5.09 14.75 57.54
CA ARG A 317 4.88 13.54 58.35
C ARG A 317 3.94 13.80 59.52
N ASP A 318 4.09 14.94 60.19
CA ASP A 318 3.27 15.30 61.34
C ASP A 318 1.83 15.61 60.89
N PHE A 319 1.64 16.27 59.74
CA PHE A 319 0.33 16.46 59.12
C PHE A 319 -0.35 15.14 58.76
N ARG A 320 0.35 14.20 58.10
CA ARG A 320 -0.20 12.88 57.76
C ARG A 320 -0.57 12.04 59.00
N LYS A 321 0.15 12.19 60.11
CA LYS A 321 -0.18 11.53 61.39
C LYS A 321 -1.44 12.12 62.02
N ASN A 322 -1.62 13.44 61.93
CA ASN A 322 -2.77 14.13 62.49
C ASN A 322 -4.05 13.95 61.64
N ALA A 323 -3.93 13.81 60.32
CA ALA A 323 -5.07 13.55 59.43
C ALA A 323 -5.62 12.11 59.46
N LYS A 324 -4.89 11.16 60.10
CA LYS A 324 -5.31 9.76 60.30
C LYS A 324 -5.97 9.51 61.66
N ARG A 325 -6.06 10.51 62.51
CA ARG A 325 -6.89 10.54 63.72
C ARG A 325 -8.19 11.26 63.40
#